data_AF-A0A507E015-F1
#
_entry.id   AF-A0A507E015-F1
#
_cell.length_a   1.000
_cell.length_b   1.000
_cell.length_c   1.000
_cell.angle_alpha   90.00
_cell.angle_beta   90.00
_cell.angle_gamma   90.00
#
_symmetry.space_group_name_H-M   'P 1'
#
loop_
_entity.id
_entity.type
_entity.pdbx_description
1 polymer ?
#
loop_
_entity_poly.entity_id
_entity_poly.type
_entity_poly.pdbx_seq_one_letter_code
_entity_poly.pdbx_strand_id
1 'polypeptide(L)'
;MEDPNPNLNNNQESSAVPQENVETPTEQVPVQPAQIEPEQPLKQKVKRPMTEKQRAALEKAQKARAEQLRQMQAKREQERKEQEKQRRIDEAKRVLEQEKERKRKA
;
A
#
# COMPACT_ATOMS: atom_id res chain seq x y z
N MET A 1 0.48 -43.85 6.28
CA MET A 1 1.32 -43.04 5.37
C MET A 1 1.33 -41.65 5.93
N GLU A 2 2.39 -41.37 6.68
CA GLU A 2 2.89 -40.05 7.04
C GLU A 2 3.16 -39.27 5.72
N ASP A 3 3.07 -37.94 5.62
CA ASP A 3 3.64 -36.93 6.52
C ASP A 3 2.77 -35.67 6.68
N PRO A 4 2.63 -35.14 7.92
CA PRO A 4 2.39 -33.72 8.16
C PRO A 4 3.74 -32.98 8.16
N ASN A 5 3.86 -31.83 7.48
CA ASN A 5 5.00 -30.93 7.68
C ASN A 5 4.56 -29.59 8.27
N PRO A 6 4.51 -29.48 9.60
CA PRO A 6 4.47 -28.21 10.31
C PRO A 6 5.91 -27.72 10.61
N ASN A 7 6.05 -26.40 10.72
CA ASN A 7 7.13 -25.72 11.44
C ASN A 7 8.52 -25.63 10.77
N LEU A 8 8.81 -24.44 10.24
CA LEU A 8 10.14 -23.83 10.38
C LEU A 8 9.98 -22.41 10.92
N ASN A 9 9.47 -22.32 12.16
CA ASN A 9 9.81 -21.23 13.06
C ASN A 9 10.73 -21.81 14.14
N ASN A 10 12.04 -21.70 13.95
CA ASN A 10 13.02 -21.88 15.01
C ASN A 10 14.36 -21.30 14.57
N ASN A 11 14.62 -20.06 14.97
CA ASN A 11 15.75 -19.81 15.84
C ASN A 11 15.52 -18.49 16.57
N GLN A 12 15.10 -18.68 17.81
CA GLN A 12 14.93 -17.71 18.85
C GLN A 12 16.24 -16.94 19.12
N GLU A 13 16.04 -15.68 19.44
CA GLU A 13 16.90 -14.84 20.25
C GLU A 13 17.39 -15.55 21.52
N SER A 14 18.69 -15.44 21.82
CA SER A 14 19.24 -15.20 23.17
C SER A 14 20.77 -15.28 23.10
N SER A 15 21.50 -14.18 23.35
CA SER A 15 21.83 -13.65 24.68
C SER A 15 23.06 -14.35 25.29
N ALA A 16 24.21 -13.67 25.27
CA ALA A 16 25.19 -13.55 26.38
C ALA A 16 26.54 -13.01 25.87
N VAL A 17 26.87 -11.80 26.31
CA VAL A 17 28.20 -11.12 26.33
C VAL A 17 28.87 -11.58 27.66
N PRO A 18 30.21 -11.78 27.83
CA PRO A 18 31.20 -10.70 27.71
C PRO A 18 32.65 -11.00 27.30
N GLN A 19 33.27 -9.90 26.87
CA GLN A 19 34.69 -9.52 26.78
C GLN A 19 35.76 -10.50 27.27
N GLU A 20 36.71 -10.78 26.38
CA GLU A 20 38.12 -10.91 26.74
C GLU A 20 38.95 -10.32 25.59
N ASN A 21 39.33 -9.04 25.69
CA ASN A 21 40.45 -8.51 24.93
C ASN A 21 41.36 -7.82 25.92
N VAL A 22 42.51 -8.45 26.08
CA VAL A 22 43.53 -8.22 27.11
C VAL A 22 44.04 -6.79 27.02
N GLU A 23 43.98 -6.08 28.14
CA GLU A 23 44.71 -4.83 28.38
C GLU A 23 46.19 -5.00 28.06
N THR A 24 46.70 -4.22 27.10
CA THR A 24 48.11 -3.86 27.05
C THR A 24 48.28 -2.41 27.50
N PRO A 25 49.22 -2.10 28.41
CA PRO A 25 49.24 -0.85 29.15
C PRO A 25 49.74 0.33 28.31
N THR A 26 48.89 1.36 28.27
CA THR A 26 49.16 2.80 28.24
C THR A 26 50.60 3.26 27.97
N GLU A 27 50.89 3.63 26.71
CA GLU A 27 51.88 4.66 26.42
C GLU A 27 51.11 5.97 26.14
N GLN A 28 51.11 6.87 27.13
CA GLN A 28 50.45 8.17 27.03
C GLN A 28 51.18 9.05 26.01
N VAL A 29 50.69 9.06 24.78
CA VAL A 29 50.97 10.16 23.85
C VAL A 29 50.03 11.31 24.23
N PRO A 30 50.51 12.54 24.45
CA PRO A 30 49.64 13.67 24.76
C PRO A 30 48.63 13.85 23.61
N VAL A 31 47.35 13.55 23.88
CA VAL A 31 46.26 13.84 22.96
C VAL A 31 46.13 15.36 22.91
N GLN A 32 46.71 15.97 21.88
CA GLN A 32 46.40 17.36 21.55
C GLN A 32 44.88 17.46 21.41
N PRO A 33 44.23 18.48 22.01
CA PRO A 33 42.80 18.65 21.83
C PRO A 33 42.57 18.92 20.35
N ALA A 34 42.14 17.91 19.60
CA ALA A 34 41.60 18.10 18.28
C ALA A 34 40.40 19.04 18.47
N GLN A 35 40.55 20.29 18.05
CA GLN A 35 39.45 21.22 17.91
C GLN A 35 38.40 20.51 17.05
N ILE A 36 37.34 20.04 17.70
CA ILE A 36 36.14 19.56 17.01
C ILE A 36 35.55 20.82 16.40
N GLU A 37 35.85 21.07 15.12
CA GLU A 37 35.13 22.08 14.37
C GLU A 37 33.63 21.78 14.51
N PRO A 38 32.78 22.76 14.84
CA PRO A 38 31.36 22.52 14.95
C PRO A 38 30.85 22.01 13.60
N GLU A 39 30.25 20.81 13.61
CA GLU A 39 29.63 20.19 12.44
C GLU A 39 28.69 21.21 11.79
N GLN A 40 29.05 21.68 10.59
CA GLN A 40 28.21 22.66 9.90
C GLN A 40 26.83 22.05 9.65
N PRO A 41 25.74 22.78 9.90
CA PRO A 41 24.41 22.28 9.58
C PRO A 41 24.33 21.97 8.09
N LEU A 42 23.93 20.74 7.75
CA LEU A 42 23.69 20.29 6.38
C LEU A 42 22.85 21.35 5.65
N LYS A 43 23.47 22.01 4.66
CA LYS A 43 22.85 23.11 3.91
C LYS A 43 21.51 22.63 3.35
N GLN A 44 20.43 23.31 3.75
CA GLN A 44 19.06 23.02 3.31
C GLN A 44 19.02 22.90 1.78
N LYS A 45 18.61 21.72 1.27
CA LYS A 45 18.46 21.51 -0.17
C LYS A 45 17.37 22.43 -0.70
N VAL A 46 17.76 23.50 -1.38
CA VAL A 46 16.82 24.42 -2.05
C VAL A 46 16.03 23.62 -3.08
N LYS A 47 14.69 23.53 -2.91
CA LYS A 47 13.81 22.88 -3.87
C LYS A 47 13.90 23.61 -5.20
N ARG A 48 14.40 22.93 -6.23
CA ARG A 48 14.42 23.47 -7.60
C ARG A 48 12.99 23.62 -8.13
N PRO A 49 12.67 24.70 -8.86
CA PRO A 49 11.36 24.86 -9.47
C PRO A 49 11.11 23.78 -10.53
N MET A 50 9.84 23.41 -10.71
CA MET A 50 9.42 22.38 -11.66
C MET A 50 9.69 22.83 -13.10
N THR A 51 10.35 21.98 -13.87
CA THR A 51 10.70 22.28 -15.27
C THR A 51 9.48 22.19 -16.19
N GLU A 52 9.52 22.86 -17.33
CA GLU A 52 8.46 22.83 -18.36
C GLU A 52 8.06 21.39 -18.73
N LYS A 53 9.07 20.52 -18.92
CA LYS A 53 8.88 19.10 -19.24
C LYS A 53 8.15 18.34 -18.13
N GLN A 54 8.45 18.66 -16.87
CA GLN A 54 7.77 18.06 -15.73
C GLN A 54 6.32 18.54 -15.62
N ARG A 55 6.05 19.84 -15.87
CA ARG A 55 4.68 20.37 -15.89
C ARG A 55 3.84 19.74 -17.00
N ALA A 56 4.37 19.66 -18.22
CA ALA A 56 3.69 19.03 -19.34
C ALA A 56 3.40 17.54 -19.08
N ALA A 57 4.35 16.82 -18.46
CA ALA A 57 4.13 15.43 -18.06
C ALA A 57 3.04 15.30 -16.99
N LEU A 58 3.01 16.21 -16.00
CA LEU A 58 1.98 16.23 -14.97
C LEU A 58 0.59 16.53 -15.55
N GLU A 59 0.48 17.50 -16.45
CA GLU A 59 -0.78 17.84 -17.12
C GLU A 59 -1.30 16.66 -17.95
N LYS A 60 -0.41 15.99 -18.69
CA LYS A 60 -0.75 14.78 -19.45
C LYS A 60 -1.24 13.66 -18.52
N ALA A 61 -0.58 13.45 -17.39
CA ALA A 61 -0.99 12.46 -16.39
C ALA A 61 -2.34 12.79 -15.76
N GLN A 62 -2.60 14.08 -15.46
CA GLN A 62 -3.88 14.54 -14.93
C GLN A 62 -5.02 14.31 -15.94
N LYS A 63 -4.80 14.63 -17.22
CA LYS A 63 -5.78 14.39 -18.29
C LYS A 63 -6.09 12.91 -18.44
N ALA A 64 -5.06 12.05 -18.48
CA ALA A 64 -5.24 10.60 -18.56
C ALA A 64 -6.03 10.05 -17.36
N ARG A 65 -5.72 10.52 -16.14
CA ARG A 65 -6.44 10.11 -14.93
C ARG A 65 -7.90 10.56 -14.95
N ALA A 66 -8.17 11.78 -15.40
CA ALA A 66 -9.53 12.30 -15.52
C ALA A 66 -10.36 11.49 -16.53
N GLU A 67 -9.75 11.12 -17.66
CA GLU A 67 -10.39 10.27 -18.67
C GLU A 67 -10.68 8.87 -18.12
N GLN A 68 -9.70 8.23 -17.47
CA GLN A 68 -9.89 6.92 -16.84
C GLN A 68 -11.01 6.95 -15.80
N LEU A 69 -11.10 8.02 -15.00
CA LEU A 69 -12.16 8.17 -14.00
C LEU A 69 -13.53 8.28 -14.66
N ARG A 70 -13.65 9.06 -15.74
CA ARG A 70 -14.90 9.19 -16.51
C ARG A 70 -15.33 7.85 -17.11
N GLN A 71 -14.40 7.10 -17.71
CA GLN A 71 -14.70 5.77 -18.26
C GLN A 71 -15.16 4.80 -17.17
N MET A 72 -14.50 4.80 -16.01
CA MET A 72 -14.90 3.96 -14.87
C MET A 72 -16.30 4.31 -14.37
N GLN A 73 -16.63 5.60 -14.27
CA GLN A 73 -17.95 6.06 -13.88
C GLN A 73 -19.02 5.62 -14.89
N ALA A 74 -18.76 5.79 -16.18
CA ALA A 74 -19.68 5.36 -17.25
C ALA A 74 -19.94 3.85 -17.20
N LYS A 75 -18.89 3.04 -17.01
CA LYS A 75 -19.03 1.58 -16.88
C LYS A 75 -19.88 1.20 -15.67
N ARG A 76 -19.63 1.80 -14.50
CA ARG A 76 -20.44 1.56 -13.29
C ARG A 76 -21.89 1.96 -13.48
N GLU A 77 -22.15 3.07 -14.17
CA GLU A 77 -23.53 3.50 -14.44
C GLU A 77 -24.26 2.51 -15.34
N GLN A 78 -23.60 2.00 -16.40
CA GLN A 78 -24.17 0.98 -17.27
C GLN A 78 -24.48 -0.30 -16.49
N GLU A 79 -23.53 -0.79 -15.70
CA GLU A 79 -23.71 -1.98 -14.86
C GLU A 79 -24.87 -1.82 -13.88
N ARG A 80 -24.99 -0.65 -13.24
CA ARG A 80 -26.12 -0.36 -12.33
C ARG A 80 -27.45 -0.41 -13.07
N LYS A 81 -27.54 0.17 -14.28
CA LYS A 81 -28.78 0.15 -15.09
C LYS A 81 -29.15 -1.27 -15.49
N GLU A 82 -28.17 -2.09 -15.84
CA GLU A 82 -28.37 -3.50 -16.17
C GLU A 82 -28.84 -4.30 -14.95
N GLN A 83 -28.18 -4.14 -13.81
CA GLN A 83 -28.61 -4.77 -12.56
C GLN A 83 -30.01 -4.34 -12.13
N GLU A 84 -30.35 -3.06 -12.29
CA GLU A 84 -31.70 -2.56 -11.98
C GLU A 84 -32.75 -3.19 -12.91
N LYS A 85 -32.47 -3.26 -14.21
CA LYS A 85 -33.34 -3.94 -15.17
C LYS A 85 -33.54 -5.40 -14.79
N GLN A 86 -32.47 -6.10 -14.41
CA GLN A 86 -32.53 -7.49 -13.98
C GLN A 86 -33.38 -7.66 -12.72
N ARG A 87 -33.17 -6.81 -11.70
CA ARG A 87 -33.99 -6.81 -10.47
C ARG A 87 -35.47 -6.64 -10.76
N ARG A 88 -35.84 -5.72 -11.65
CA ARG A 88 -37.25 -5.51 -12.05
C ARG A 88 -37.84 -6.75 -12.73
N ILE A 89 -37.07 -7.42 -13.58
CA ILE A 89 -37.49 -8.66 -14.24
C ILE A 89 -37.71 -9.77 -13.19
N ASP A 90 -36.77 -9.93 -12.27
CA ASP A 90 -36.84 -10.98 -11.25
C ASP A 90 -38.00 -10.72 -10.26
N GLU A 91 -38.24 -9.47 -9.90
CA GLU A 91 -39.41 -9.09 -9.12
C GLU A 91 -40.72 -9.39 -9.86
N ALA A 92 -40.82 -9.05 -11.15
CA ALA A 92 -41.99 -9.36 -11.96
C ALA A 92 -42.24 -10.87 -12.06
N LYS A 93 -41.19 -11.67 -12.24
CA LYS A 93 -41.28 -13.15 -12.21
C LYS A 93 -41.80 -13.65 -10.87
N ARG A 94 -41.28 -13.12 -9.76
CA ARG A 94 -41.73 -13.49 -8.41
C ARG A 94 -43.22 -13.20 -8.21
N VAL A 95 -43.69 -12.02 -8.63
CA VAL A 95 -45.11 -11.65 -8.52
C VAL A 95 -45.98 -12.60 -9.36
N LEU A 96 -45.57 -12.89 -10.59
CA LEU A 96 -46.30 -13.78 -11.48
C LEU A 96 -46.35 -15.23 -10.95
N GLU A 97 -45.27 -15.70 -10.33
CA GLU A 97 -45.24 -17.01 -9.66
C GLU A 97 -46.18 -17.05 -8.45
N GLN A 98 -46.17 -16.02 -7.60
CA GLN A 98 -47.10 -15.92 -6.47
C GLN A 98 -48.56 -15.88 -6.93
N GLU A 99 -48.87 -15.17 -8.02
CA GLU A 99 -50.23 -15.14 -8.58
C GLU A 99 -50.65 -16.52 -9.11
N LYS A 100 -49.75 -17.23 -9.80
CA LYS A 100 -50.00 -18.62 -10.24
C LYS A 100 -50.24 -19.55 -9.05
N GLU A 101 -49.46 -19.42 -7.99
CA GLU A 101 -49.63 -20.24 -6.79
C GLU A 101 -50.96 -19.94 -6.09
N ARG A 102 -51.35 -18.67 -5.97
CA ARG A 102 -52.68 -18.28 -5.45
C ARG A 102 -53.81 -18.89 -6.27
N LYS A 103 -53.73 -18.85 -7.60
CA LYS A 103 -54.72 -19.47 -8.49
C LYS A 103 -54.77 -21.00 -8.41
N ARG A 104 -53.69 -21.66 -7.99
CA ARG A 104 -53.68 -23.13 -7.78
C ARG A 104 -54.23 -23.54 -6.42
N LYS A 105 -54.18 -22.64 -5.43
CA LYS A 105 -54.62 -22.88 -4.05
C LYS A 105 -56.04 -22.37 -3.75
N ALA A 106 -56.60 -21.55 -4.65
CA ALA A 106 -58.00 -21.12 -4.64
C ALA A 106 -58.83 -22.07 -5.51
#